data_AF-A0A8H6SVD2-F1
#
_entry.id   AF-A0A8H6SVD2-F1
#
_cell.length_a   1.000
_cell.length_b   1.000
_cell.length_c   1.000
_cell.angle_alpha   90.00
_cell.angle_beta   90.00
_cell.angle_gamma   90.00
#
_symmetry.space_group_name_H-M   'P 1'
#
loop_
_entity.id
_entity.type
_entity.pdbx_description
1 polymer ?
#
loop_
_entity_poly.entity_id
_entity_poly.type
_entity_poly.pdbx_seq_one_letter_code
_entity_poly.pdbx_strand_id
1 'polypeptide(L)'
;MSGSFSAAISDVDVDFSSIPASDLALLLPKLPSFLHQTPEARRRQQFRVLSTRLVAHLTDDQDRTSQDNSLSRAIQQILAVSPRPAADEAHRAWLLLQNVISQLPRSAMEQFRPALGHIERLHYHFPEIDLSGEAVDILRYLNSRCAYVPMSKTDYLAVRSIQEGVHTAEEMRPLIPGLLSWLQDANWPMCSASCEQLSRFPALAVEGVRSVLQHLNGDDGEWEGNLLRFVGTVPPALRESLRPEIERIVQRPTASETAHEVSELVIELLVAMDWWAHRPLKVRSQPAEDLGQD
;
A
#
# COMPACT_ATOMS: atom_id res chain seq x y z
N MET A 1 -36.42 -15.74 19.63
CA MET A 1 -37.05 -14.76 18.72
C MET A 1 -36.16 -14.68 17.49
N SER A 2 -36.47 -15.48 16.47
CA SER A 2 -35.62 -15.73 15.30
C SER A 2 -36.44 -15.54 14.04
N GLY A 3 -37.06 -14.37 13.91
CA GLY A 3 -37.92 -14.01 12.78
C GLY A 3 -37.60 -12.60 12.31
N SER A 4 -37.43 -12.46 10.99
CA SER A 4 -37.45 -11.19 10.23
C SER A 4 -36.13 -10.49 9.86
N PHE A 5 -34.99 -11.20 9.74
CA PHE A 5 -33.81 -10.62 9.03
C PHE A 5 -33.74 -11.02 7.53
N SER A 6 -34.28 -12.20 7.17
CA SER A 6 -34.17 -12.76 5.81
C SER A 6 -34.93 -11.95 4.74
N ALA A 7 -35.99 -11.23 5.13
CA ALA A 7 -36.86 -10.49 4.20
C ALA A 7 -36.42 -9.04 3.92
N ALA A 8 -35.45 -8.48 4.66
CA ALA A 8 -35.11 -7.06 4.60
C ALA A 8 -33.92 -6.71 3.67
N ILE A 9 -33.24 -7.70 3.09
CA ILE A 9 -32.02 -7.47 2.27
C ILE A 9 -32.37 -7.48 0.77
N SER A 10 -33.50 -6.86 0.41
CA SER A 10 -33.86 -6.57 -0.99
C SER A 10 -33.72 -5.10 -1.36
N ASP A 11 -33.41 -4.23 -0.39
CA ASP A 11 -33.37 -2.78 -0.59
C ASP A 11 -31.95 -2.25 -0.79
N VAL A 12 -31.84 -1.26 -1.67
CA VAL A 12 -30.62 -0.51 -2.03
C VAL A 12 -30.09 0.35 -0.85
N ASP A 13 -30.77 0.33 0.30
CA ASP A 13 -30.51 1.15 1.49
C ASP A 13 -30.13 0.31 2.73
N VAL A 14 -29.37 -0.78 2.56
CA VAL A 14 -28.82 -1.52 3.71
C VAL A 14 -27.74 -0.68 4.42
N ASP A 15 -28.00 -0.31 5.67
CA ASP A 15 -27.01 0.27 6.56
C ASP A 15 -26.17 -0.83 7.22
N PHE A 16 -24.99 -1.12 6.66
CA PHE A 16 -24.08 -2.11 7.24
C PHE A 16 -23.56 -1.75 8.62
N SER A 17 -23.73 -0.52 9.12
CA SER A 17 -23.33 -0.18 10.49
C SER A 17 -24.28 -0.76 11.55
N SER A 18 -25.54 -1.00 11.20
CA SER A 18 -26.59 -1.43 12.13
C SER A 18 -26.80 -2.95 12.23
N ILE A 19 -26.22 -3.72 11.31
CA ILE A 19 -26.40 -5.18 11.25
C ILE A 19 -25.69 -5.88 12.42
N PRO A 20 -26.30 -6.79 13.17
CA PRO A 20 -25.60 -7.54 14.22
C PRO A 20 -24.39 -8.33 13.69
N ALA A 21 -23.33 -8.46 14.49
CA ALA A 21 -22.13 -9.21 14.09
C ALA A 21 -22.45 -10.68 13.73
N SER A 22 -23.39 -11.29 14.45
CA SER A 22 -23.91 -12.66 14.20
C SER A 22 -24.49 -12.83 12.80
N ASP A 23 -24.93 -11.75 12.17
CA ASP A 23 -25.68 -11.78 10.91
C ASP A 23 -24.79 -11.44 9.71
N LEU A 24 -23.53 -11.03 9.94
CA LEU A 24 -22.59 -10.69 8.87
C LEU A 24 -22.35 -11.85 7.90
N ALA A 25 -22.34 -13.09 8.39
CA ALA A 25 -22.16 -14.28 7.56
C ALA A 25 -23.28 -14.45 6.51
N LEU A 26 -24.51 -14.00 6.83
CA LEU A 26 -25.67 -14.09 5.94
C LEU A 26 -25.60 -13.10 4.76
N LEU A 27 -24.76 -12.07 4.86
CA LEU A 27 -24.58 -11.05 3.83
C LEU A 27 -23.59 -11.46 2.76
N LEU A 28 -22.61 -12.29 3.10
CA LEU A 28 -21.49 -12.61 2.22
C LEU A 28 -21.92 -13.18 0.85
N PRO A 29 -22.92 -14.07 0.75
CA PRO A 29 -23.39 -14.57 -0.55
C PRO A 29 -24.02 -13.47 -1.44
N LYS A 30 -24.52 -12.39 -0.83
CA LYS A 30 -25.24 -11.30 -1.51
C LYS A 30 -24.33 -10.14 -1.95
N LEU A 31 -23.05 -10.17 -1.57
CA LEU A 31 -22.08 -9.11 -1.82
C LEU A 31 -22.04 -8.61 -3.28
N PRO A 32 -21.95 -9.45 -4.32
CA PRO A 32 -21.85 -8.96 -5.69
C PRO A 32 -23.11 -8.24 -6.15
N SER A 33 -24.27 -8.82 -5.87
CA SER A 33 -25.57 -8.22 -6.22
C SER A 33 -25.73 -6.84 -5.58
N PHE A 34 -25.31 -6.73 -4.33
CA PHE A 34 -25.32 -5.45 -3.62
C PHE A 34 -24.39 -4.42 -4.27
N LEU A 35 -23.16 -4.82 -4.61
CA LEU A 35 -22.21 -3.93 -5.25
C LEU A 35 -22.74 -3.45 -6.60
N HIS A 36 -23.27 -4.34 -7.45
CA HIS A 36 -23.80 -3.97 -8.76
C HIS A 36 -24.98 -2.98 -8.70
N GLN A 37 -25.83 -3.06 -7.68
CA GLN A 37 -27.04 -2.23 -7.55
C GLN A 37 -26.79 -0.87 -6.88
N THR A 38 -25.62 -0.67 -6.28
CA THR A 38 -25.30 0.54 -5.51
C THR A 38 -24.46 1.53 -6.35
N PRO A 39 -24.80 2.84 -6.34
CA PRO A 39 -23.98 3.88 -6.95
C PRO A 39 -22.54 3.86 -6.43
N GLU A 40 -21.56 4.08 -7.30
CA GLU A 40 -20.14 3.83 -7.01
C GLU A 40 -19.61 4.51 -5.73
N ALA A 41 -19.92 5.79 -5.54
CA ALA A 41 -19.47 6.54 -4.35
C ALA A 41 -20.00 5.92 -3.04
N ARG A 42 -21.26 5.48 -3.05
CA ARG A 42 -21.91 4.84 -1.89
C ARG A 42 -21.40 3.40 -1.69
N ARG A 43 -21.20 2.67 -2.79
CA ARG A 43 -20.64 1.32 -2.82
C ARG A 43 -19.30 1.25 -2.10
N ARG A 44 -18.37 2.16 -2.41
CA ARG A 44 -17.05 2.22 -1.76
C ARG A 44 -17.15 2.45 -0.25
N GLN A 45 -18.01 3.38 0.18
CA GLN A 45 -18.18 3.69 1.59
C GLN A 45 -18.81 2.51 2.37
N GLN A 46 -19.88 1.93 1.83
CA GLN A 46 -20.58 0.80 2.46
C GLN A 46 -19.69 -0.44 2.54
N PHE A 47 -18.93 -0.72 1.48
CA PHE A 47 -18.00 -1.83 1.48
C PHE A 47 -16.85 -1.64 2.47
N ARG A 48 -16.32 -0.41 2.62
CA ARG A 48 -15.35 -0.09 3.67
C ARG A 48 -15.92 -0.35 5.06
N VAL A 49 -17.14 0.10 5.35
CA VAL A 49 -17.80 -0.17 6.65
C VAL A 49 -17.91 -1.67 6.88
N LEU A 50 -18.42 -2.41 5.89
CA LEU A 50 -18.57 -3.85 6.00
C LEU A 50 -17.24 -4.58 6.21
N SER A 51 -16.21 -4.25 5.43
CA SER A 51 -14.89 -4.88 5.55
C SER A 51 -14.25 -4.62 6.90
N THR A 52 -14.31 -3.38 7.41
CA THR A 52 -13.84 -3.05 8.77
C THR A 52 -14.54 -3.89 9.83
N ARG A 53 -15.85 -4.08 9.72
CA ARG A 53 -16.62 -4.88 10.68
C ARG A 53 -16.30 -6.38 10.60
N LEU A 54 -16.12 -6.90 9.38
CA LEU A 54 -15.69 -8.28 9.17
C LEU A 54 -14.30 -8.53 9.77
N VAL A 55 -13.35 -7.62 9.53
CA VAL A 55 -11.98 -7.69 10.09
C VAL A 55 -12.00 -7.65 11.61
N ALA A 56 -12.75 -6.71 12.20
CA ALA A 56 -12.88 -6.61 13.65
C ALA A 56 -13.45 -7.91 14.26
N HIS A 57 -14.54 -8.43 13.69
CA HIS A 57 -15.15 -9.66 14.18
C HIS A 57 -14.20 -10.87 14.08
N LEU A 58 -13.53 -11.05 12.95
CA LEU A 58 -12.57 -12.14 12.74
C LEU A 58 -11.32 -12.03 13.60
N THR A 59 -10.96 -10.82 14.03
CA THR A 59 -9.84 -10.58 14.93
C THR A 59 -10.23 -10.92 16.37
N ASP A 60 -11.40 -10.47 16.83
CA ASP A 60 -11.91 -10.74 18.18
C ASP A 60 -12.27 -12.23 18.40
N ASP A 61 -12.64 -12.95 17.34
CA ASP A 61 -13.03 -14.38 17.41
C ASP A 61 -11.86 -15.35 17.66
N GLN A 62 -10.60 -14.90 17.60
CA GLN A 62 -9.44 -15.78 17.84
C GLN A 62 -9.42 -16.40 19.25
N ASP A 63 -10.09 -15.75 20.22
CA ASP A 63 -10.18 -16.21 21.61
C ASP A 63 -11.49 -16.97 21.93
N ARG A 64 -12.42 -17.08 20.97
CA ARG A 64 -13.72 -17.73 21.17
C ARG A 64 -13.69 -19.20 20.73
N THR A 65 -14.32 -20.07 21.52
CA THR A 65 -14.35 -21.51 21.27
C THR A 65 -15.00 -21.86 19.92
N SER A 66 -14.56 -22.97 19.34
CA SER A 66 -14.83 -23.45 17.96
C SER A 66 -16.31 -23.57 17.52
N GLN A 67 -17.27 -23.39 18.42
CA GLN A 67 -18.70 -23.39 18.10
C GLN A 67 -19.22 -22.05 17.54
N ASP A 68 -18.56 -20.91 17.81
CA ASP A 68 -19.04 -19.58 17.38
C ASP A 68 -18.51 -19.08 16.03
N ASN A 69 -17.57 -19.81 15.40
CA ASN A 69 -16.88 -19.33 14.20
C ASN A 69 -17.67 -19.53 12.88
N SER A 70 -18.94 -19.10 12.89
CA SER A 70 -19.85 -19.17 11.74
C SER A 70 -19.37 -18.29 10.58
N LEU A 71 -18.76 -17.12 10.88
CA LEU A 71 -18.26 -16.20 9.87
C LEU A 71 -17.02 -16.74 9.14
N SER A 72 -16.01 -17.25 9.85
CA SER A 72 -14.84 -17.83 9.18
C SER A 72 -15.22 -19.03 8.34
N ARG A 73 -16.17 -19.86 8.81
CA ARG A 73 -16.71 -20.97 8.01
C ARG A 73 -17.38 -20.48 6.74
N ALA A 74 -18.20 -19.44 6.81
CA ALA A 74 -18.85 -18.84 5.64
C ALA A 74 -17.82 -18.27 4.65
N ILE A 75 -16.78 -17.60 5.14
CA ILE A 75 -15.67 -17.11 4.30
C ILE A 75 -14.93 -18.27 3.65
N GLN A 76 -14.58 -19.32 4.39
CA GLN A 76 -13.91 -20.50 3.83
C GLN A 76 -14.76 -21.18 2.75
N GLN A 77 -16.08 -21.25 2.92
CA GLN A 77 -16.98 -21.76 1.89
C GLN A 77 -16.97 -20.91 0.62
N ILE A 78 -16.86 -19.59 0.74
CA ILE A 78 -16.76 -18.69 -0.41
C ILE A 78 -15.39 -18.83 -1.10
N LEU A 79 -14.32 -19.00 -0.32
CA LEU A 79 -12.97 -19.20 -0.85
C LEU A 79 -12.73 -20.62 -1.40
N ALA A 80 -13.61 -21.57 -1.09
CA ALA A 80 -13.62 -22.91 -1.68
C ALA A 80 -14.18 -22.87 -3.12
N VAL A 81 -13.63 -21.95 -3.92
CA VAL A 81 -14.06 -21.68 -5.29
C VAL A 81 -13.86 -22.91 -6.17
N SER A 82 -14.78 -23.12 -7.10
CA SER A 82 -14.72 -24.21 -8.07
C SER A 82 -13.47 -24.10 -8.96
N PRO A 83 -12.96 -25.19 -9.56
CA PRO A 83 -11.81 -25.11 -10.46
C PRO A 83 -12.00 -24.21 -11.69
N ARG A 84 -13.26 -23.99 -12.07
CA ARG A 84 -13.69 -23.03 -13.09
C ARG A 84 -14.83 -22.21 -12.49
N PRO A 85 -14.52 -21.24 -11.61
CA PRO A 85 -15.55 -20.49 -10.92
C PRO A 85 -16.33 -19.64 -11.91
N ALA A 86 -17.60 -19.40 -11.60
CA ALA A 86 -18.37 -18.39 -12.31
C ALA A 86 -17.82 -16.99 -11.96
N ALA A 87 -18.11 -15.99 -12.81
CA ALA A 87 -17.58 -14.63 -12.61
C ALA A 87 -17.97 -14.02 -11.26
N ASP A 88 -19.20 -14.28 -10.79
CA ASP A 88 -19.70 -13.80 -9.51
C ASP A 88 -19.00 -14.50 -8.32
N GLU A 89 -18.72 -15.79 -8.44
CA GLU A 89 -17.97 -16.58 -7.47
C GLU A 89 -16.53 -16.09 -7.33
N ALA A 90 -15.83 -15.91 -8.46
CA ALA A 90 -14.49 -15.34 -8.47
C ALA A 90 -14.45 -13.93 -7.88
N HIS A 91 -15.44 -13.09 -8.22
CA HIS A 91 -15.53 -11.73 -7.70
C HIS A 91 -15.77 -11.69 -6.18
N ARG A 92 -16.62 -12.56 -5.63
CA ARG A 92 -16.80 -12.68 -4.16
C ARG A 92 -15.50 -13.04 -3.46
N ALA A 93 -14.81 -14.07 -3.96
CA ALA A 93 -13.56 -14.52 -3.38
C ALA A 93 -12.52 -13.40 -3.43
N TRP A 94 -12.35 -12.74 -4.58
CA TRP A 94 -11.41 -11.64 -4.75
C TRP A 94 -11.68 -10.47 -3.80
N LEU A 95 -12.94 -10.06 -3.64
CA LEU A 95 -13.32 -9.00 -2.70
C LEU A 95 -12.94 -9.35 -1.26
N LEU A 96 -13.16 -10.60 -0.85
CA LEU A 96 -12.78 -11.08 0.49
C LEU A 96 -11.26 -11.10 0.66
N LEU A 97 -10.51 -11.59 -0.33
CA LEU A 97 -9.05 -11.60 -0.29
C LEU A 97 -8.50 -10.18 -0.11
N GLN A 98 -8.92 -9.25 -0.97
CA GLN A 98 -8.37 -7.89 -1.00
C GLN A 98 -8.78 -6.99 0.16
N ASN A 99 -9.98 -7.17 0.71
CA ASN A 99 -10.55 -6.17 1.64
C ASN A 99 -10.78 -6.69 3.04
N VAL A 100 -10.80 -8.01 3.22
CA VAL A 100 -10.99 -8.64 4.52
C VAL A 100 -9.72 -9.37 4.91
N ILE A 101 -9.31 -10.39 4.15
CA ILE A 101 -8.22 -11.28 4.54
C ILE A 101 -6.88 -10.55 4.58
N SER A 102 -6.57 -9.73 3.57
CA SER A 102 -5.34 -8.93 3.51
C SER A 102 -5.19 -7.94 4.69
N GLN A 103 -6.27 -7.63 5.40
CA GLN A 103 -6.31 -6.68 6.52
C GLN A 103 -6.29 -7.36 7.89
N LEU A 104 -6.47 -8.68 7.95
CA LEU A 104 -6.43 -9.42 9.21
C LEU A 104 -5.03 -9.39 9.84
N PRO A 105 -4.90 -9.57 11.17
CA PRO A 105 -3.63 -9.95 11.77
C PRO A 105 -3.12 -11.27 11.19
N ARG A 106 -1.80 -11.47 11.14
CA ARG A 106 -1.18 -12.69 10.62
C ARG A 106 -1.77 -13.97 11.25
N SER A 107 -1.97 -13.98 12.57
CA SER A 107 -2.55 -15.12 13.29
C SER A 107 -3.99 -15.44 12.87
N ALA A 108 -4.78 -14.43 12.51
CA ALA A 108 -6.15 -14.58 12.03
C ALA A 108 -6.22 -14.97 10.55
N MET A 109 -5.23 -14.59 9.74
CA MET A 109 -5.12 -15.03 8.34
C MET A 109 -4.79 -16.53 8.22
N GLU A 110 -4.03 -17.11 9.16
CA GLU A 110 -3.57 -18.51 9.10
C GLU A 110 -4.70 -19.53 8.92
N GLN A 111 -5.87 -19.27 9.50
CA GLN A 111 -7.03 -20.16 9.36
C GLN A 111 -7.51 -20.33 7.92
N PHE A 112 -7.18 -19.38 7.03
CA PHE A 112 -7.56 -19.40 5.61
C PHE A 112 -6.50 -20.02 4.70
N ARG A 113 -5.34 -20.42 5.24
CA ARG A 113 -4.22 -21.01 4.47
C ARG A 113 -4.64 -22.15 3.54
N PRO A 114 -5.49 -23.13 3.95
CA PRO A 114 -5.92 -24.20 3.04
C PRO A 114 -6.67 -23.68 1.81
N ALA A 115 -7.56 -22.71 2.00
CA ALA A 115 -8.35 -22.12 0.92
C ALA A 115 -7.49 -21.26 -0.02
N LEU A 116 -6.54 -20.50 0.54
CA LEU A 116 -5.57 -19.72 -0.25
C LEU A 116 -4.71 -20.63 -1.14
N GLY A 117 -4.19 -21.74 -0.59
CA GLY A 117 -3.39 -22.69 -1.36
C GLY A 117 -4.21 -23.42 -2.44
N HIS A 118 -5.52 -23.57 -2.24
CA HIS A 118 -6.42 -24.05 -3.30
C HIS A 118 -6.53 -23.04 -4.43
N ILE A 119 -6.82 -21.77 -4.12
CA ILE A 119 -6.96 -20.68 -5.10
C ILE A 119 -5.66 -20.46 -5.90
N GLU A 120 -4.50 -20.48 -5.25
CA GLU A 120 -3.19 -20.37 -5.89
C GLU A 120 -3.04 -21.38 -7.05
N ARG A 121 -3.46 -22.63 -6.84
CA ARG A 121 -3.35 -23.72 -7.83
C ARG A 121 -4.33 -23.62 -8.99
N LEU A 122 -5.33 -22.75 -8.91
CA LEU A 122 -6.31 -22.59 -9.99
C LEU A 122 -5.75 -21.84 -11.19
N HIS A 123 -4.66 -21.07 -11.00
CA HIS A 123 -4.08 -20.20 -12.03
C HIS A 123 -5.15 -19.38 -12.77
N TYR A 124 -6.13 -18.88 -12.01
CA TYR A 124 -7.33 -18.29 -12.54
C TYR A 124 -7.14 -16.79 -12.76
N HIS A 125 -7.30 -16.35 -14.00
CA HIS A 125 -7.12 -14.96 -14.40
C HIS A 125 -8.31 -14.48 -15.25
N PHE A 126 -8.99 -13.43 -14.78
CA PHE A 126 -9.88 -12.62 -15.60
C PHE A 126 -9.22 -11.27 -15.91
N PRO A 127 -9.60 -10.58 -16.99
CA PRO A 127 -9.04 -9.26 -17.35
C PRO A 127 -9.07 -8.23 -16.22
N GLU A 128 -10.03 -8.36 -15.29
CA GLU A 128 -10.25 -7.41 -14.19
C GLU A 128 -9.92 -8.00 -12.81
N ILE A 129 -9.65 -9.31 -12.70
CA ILE A 129 -9.51 -10.02 -11.43
C ILE A 129 -8.38 -11.05 -11.51
N ASP A 130 -7.33 -10.84 -10.72
CA ASP A 130 -6.25 -11.79 -10.54
C ASP A 130 -6.37 -12.52 -9.19
N LEU A 131 -7.32 -13.46 -9.11
CA LEU A 131 -7.62 -14.17 -7.87
C LEU A 131 -6.42 -15.00 -7.37
N SER A 132 -5.71 -15.66 -8.30
CA SER A 132 -4.52 -16.44 -7.95
C SER A 132 -3.37 -15.54 -7.51
N GLY A 133 -3.16 -14.39 -8.15
CA GLY A 133 -2.17 -13.40 -7.71
C GLY A 133 -2.41 -12.92 -6.28
N GLU A 134 -3.66 -12.57 -5.93
CA GLU A 134 -4.02 -12.16 -4.57
C GLU A 134 -3.73 -13.25 -3.54
N ALA A 135 -4.06 -14.51 -3.84
CA ALA A 135 -3.78 -15.63 -2.94
C ALA A 135 -2.27 -15.86 -2.77
N VAL A 136 -1.50 -15.71 -3.85
CA VAL A 136 -0.03 -15.80 -3.82
C VAL A 136 0.56 -14.71 -2.94
N ASP A 137 0.10 -13.47 -3.05
CA ASP A 137 0.61 -12.36 -2.23
C ASP A 137 0.27 -12.56 -0.74
N ILE A 138 -0.94 -13.04 -0.42
CA ILE A 138 -1.31 -13.39 0.98
C ILE A 138 -0.44 -14.55 1.50
N LEU A 139 -0.27 -15.62 0.74
CA LEU A 139 0.57 -16.75 1.16
C LEU A 139 2.03 -16.35 1.33
N ARG A 140 2.55 -15.49 0.44
CA ARG A 140 3.89 -14.92 0.57
C ARG A 140 4.01 -14.14 1.86
N TYR A 141 3.08 -13.23 2.14
CA TYR A 141 3.06 -12.49 3.40
C TYR A 141 3.08 -13.43 4.61
N LEU A 142 2.24 -14.46 4.65
CA LEU A 142 2.20 -15.45 5.73
C LEU A 142 3.50 -16.25 5.90
N ASN A 143 4.20 -16.55 4.80
CA ASN A 143 5.42 -17.35 4.81
C ASN A 143 6.68 -16.50 5.07
N SER A 144 6.65 -15.23 4.72
CA SER A 144 7.77 -14.30 4.89
C SER A 144 8.01 -14.01 6.37
N ARG A 145 9.29 -14.16 6.78
CA ARG A 145 9.78 -13.76 8.11
C ARG A 145 10.37 -12.35 8.14
N CYS A 146 10.67 -11.81 6.96
CA CYS A 146 11.25 -10.48 6.78
C CYS A 146 10.38 -9.68 5.81
N ALA A 147 10.50 -8.35 5.87
CA ALA A 147 9.89 -7.46 4.91
C ALA A 147 10.44 -7.69 3.49
N TYR A 148 9.61 -7.42 2.49
CA TYR A 148 9.94 -7.58 1.08
C TYR A 148 9.31 -6.45 0.24
N VAL A 149 9.88 -6.19 -0.94
CA VAL A 149 9.37 -5.16 -1.86
C VAL A 149 8.20 -5.69 -2.69
N PRO A 150 7.31 -4.82 -3.20
CA PRO A 150 6.20 -5.26 -4.03
C PRO A 150 6.69 -5.97 -5.29
N MET A 151 6.02 -7.06 -5.67
CA MET A 151 6.31 -7.83 -6.89
C MET A 151 5.27 -7.62 -8.00
N SER A 152 4.16 -6.97 -7.70
CA SER A 152 3.06 -6.69 -8.64
C SER A 152 2.44 -5.32 -8.35
N LYS A 153 1.59 -4.85 -9.27
CA LYS A 153 0.85 -3.58 -9.12
C LYS A 153 -0.20 -3.62 -8.01
N THR A 154 -0.51 -4.80 -7.47
CA THR A 154 -1.53 -5.03 -6.43
C THR A 154 -0.96 -5.63 -5.15
N ASP A 155 0.36 -5.77 -5.04
CA ASP A 155 1.05 -6.36 -3.88
C ASP A 155 1.13 -5.37 -2.70
N TYR A 156 -0.04 -5.01 -2.17
CA TYR A 156 -0.18 -4.14 -1.00
C TYR A 156 0.36 -4.80 0.28
N LEU A 157 0.45 -6.14 0.30
CA LEU A 157 0.99 -6.88 1.44
C LEU A 157 2.50 -6.78 1.56
N ALA A 158 3.24 -6.56 0.47
CA ALA A 158 4.64 -6.17 0.54
C ALA A 158 4.79 -4.85 1.30
N VAL A 159 4.02 -3.82 0.97
CA VAL A 159 4.05 -2.52 1.67
C VAL A 159 3.73 -2.69 3.15
N ARG A 160 2.69 -3.48 3.45
CA ARG A 160 2.34 -3.84 4.83
C ARG A 160 3.50 -4.53 5.55
N SER A 161 4.19 -5.47 4.90
CA SER A 161 5.34 -6.16 5.48
C SER A 161 6.48 -5.21 5.86
N ILE A 162 6.71 -4.17 5.05
CA ILE A 162 7.71 -3.12 5.30
C ILE A 162 7.24 -2.20 6.43
N GLN A 163 5.96 -1.83 6.45
CA GLN A 163 5.39 -0.97 7.49
C GLN A 163 5.47 -1.64 8.88
N GLU A 164 5.16 -2.92 8.95
CA GLU A 164 5.15 -3.69 10.19
C GLU A 164 6.52 -4.22 10.61
N GLY A 165 7.41 -4.51 9.65
CA GLY A 165 8.65 -5.25 9.91
C GLY A 165 9.95 -4.44 9.79
N VAL A 166 9.90 -3.18 9.37
CA VAL A 166 11.10 -2.34 9.19
C VAL A 166 11.02 -1.14 10.11
N HIS A 167 11.97 -0.98 11.02
CA HIS A 167 12.01 0.12 11.98
C HIS A 167 13.36 0.84 12.01
N THR A 168 14.39 0.23 11.42
CA THR A 168 15.76 0.74 11.40
C THR A 168 16.25 0.99 9.97
N ALA A 169 17.29 1.81 9.86
CA ALA A 169 17.94 2.10 8.59
C ALA A 169 18.58 0.83 7.99
N GLU A 170 19.15 -0.02 8.84
CA GLU A 170 19.80 -1.29 8.49
C GLU A 170 18.81 -2.26 7.85
N GLU A 171 17.59 -2.36 8.39
CA GLU A 171 16.51 -3.18 7.84
C GLU A 171 15.96 -2.63 6.52
N MET A 172 15.90 -1.29 6.37
CA MET A 172 15.40 -0.65 5.15
C MET A 172 16.40 -0.73 3.99
N ARG A 173 17.71 -0.62 4.27
CA ARG A 173 18.77 -0.55 3.25
C ARG A 173 18.65 -1.59 2.12
N PRO A 174 18.42 -2.89 2.37
CA PRO A 174 18.29 -3.88 1.28
C PRO A 174 17.03 -3.70 0.41
N LEU A 175 16.02 -2.98 0.88
CA LEU A 175 14.74 -2.78 0.18
C LEU A 175 14.76 -1.54 -0.73
N ILE A 176 15.68 -0.60 -0.48
CA ILE A 176 15.75 0.67 -1.22
C ILE A 176 15.76 0.48 -2.75
N PRO A 177 16.60 -0.39 -3.35
CA PRO A 177 16.61 -0.53 -4.81
C PRO A 177 15.27 -0.99 -5.39
N GLY A 178 14.62 -1.96 -4.72
CA GLY A 178 13.33 -2.47 -5.17
C GLY A 178 12.17 -1.51 -4.94
N LEU A 179 12.25 -0.63 -3.93
CA LEU A 179 11.28 0.45 -3.76
C LEU A 179 11.47 1.54 -4.83
N LEU A 180 12.71 1.90 -5.15
CA LEU A 180 13.02 2.91 -6.17
C LEU A 180 12.65 2.45 -7.58
N SER A 181 12.65 1.14 -7.88
CA SER A 181 12.16 0.65 -9.18
C SER A 181 10.67 0.90 -9.40
N TRP A 182 9.88 1.03 -8.33
CA TRP A 182 8.45 1.38 -8.45
C TRP A 182 8.21 2.86 -8.77
N LEU A 183 9.27 3.69 -8.80
CA LEU A 183 9.21 5.10 -9.24
C LEU A 183 9.51 5.25 -10.74
N GLN A 184 9.69 4.16 -11.49
CA GLN A 184 9.86 4.23 -12.95
C GLN A 184 8.66 4.91 -13.63
N ASP A 185 7.45 4.58 -13.19
CA ASP A 185 6.21 5.14 -13.72
C ASP A 185 5.33 5.61 -12.56
N ALA A 186 5.11 6.92 -12.48
CA ALA A 186 4.31 7.55 -11.44
C ALA A 186 2.83 7.11 -11.46
N ASN A 187 2.35 6.51 -12.55
CA ASN A 187 1.00 5.97 -12.67
C ASN A 187 0.88 4.56 -12.08
N TRP A 188 2.00 3.90 -11.73
CA TRP A 188 1.92 2.60 -11.07
C TRP A 188 1.30 2.74 -9.69
N PRO A 189 0.31 1.90 -9.33
CA PRO A 189 -0.37 1.99 -8.03
C PRO A 189 0.59 1.94 -6.84
N MET A 190 1.71 1.23 -6.99
CA MET A 190 2.74 1.08 -5.96
C MET A 190 3.70 2.27 -5.87
N CYS A 191 3.72 3.21 -6.82
CA CYS A 191 4.63 4.35 -6.78
C CYS A 191 4.43 5.17 -5.50
N SER A 192 3.18 5.59 -5.22
CA SER A 192 2.86 6.37 -4.02
C SER A 192 3.19 5.63 -2.73
N ALA A 193 2.87 4.34 -2.66
CA ALA A 193 3.14 3.53 -1.48
C ALA A 193 4.66 3.34 -1.26
N SER A 194 5.43 3.17 -2.33
CA SER A 194 6.88 3.10 -2.28
C SER A 194 7.50 4.43 -1.84
N CYS A 195 7.02 5.56 -2.36
CA CYS A 195 7.45 6.89 -1.90
C CYS A 195 7.20 7.09 -0.39
N GLU A 196 6.05 6.64 0.12
CA GLU A 196 5.74 6.71 1.55
C GLU A 196 6.75 5.91 2.38
N GLN A 197 7.08 4.68 1.96
CA GLN A 197 8.06 3.86 2.67
C GLN A 197 9.47 4.46 2.60
N LEU A 198 9.89 4.96 1.43
CA LEU A 198 11.18 5.63 1.26
C LEU A 198 11.31 6.88 2.13
N SER A 199 10.21 7.64 2.29
CA SER A 199 10.17 8.88 3.08
C SER A 199 10.42 8.67 4.57
N ARG A 200 10.23 7.44 5.08
CA ARG A 200 10.55 7.07 6.47
C ARG A 200 12.07 7.08 6.73
N PHE A 201 12.89 6.93 5.69
CA PHE A 201 14.35 6.86 5.77
C PHE A 201 14.99 7.77 4.70
N PRO A 202 14.78 9.10 4.77
CA PRO A 202 15.05 10.00 3.64
C PRO A 202 16.54 10.08 3.26
N ALA A 203 17.46 9.94 4.22
CA ALA A 203 18.90 9.93 3.92
C ALA A 203 19.30 8.69 3.10
N LEU A 204 18.77 7.52 3.45
CA LEU A 204 18.97 6.26 2.74
C LEU A 204 18.31 6.29 1.36
N ALA A 205 17.11 6.86 1.27
CA ALA A 205 16.40 7.00 0.01
C ALA A 205 17.19 7.89 -0.96
N VAL A 206 17.72 9.03 -0.50
CA VAL A 206 18.57 9.92 -1.32
C VAL A 206 19.86 9.22 -1.77
N GLU A 207 20.51 8.47 -0.88
CA GLU A 207 21.69 7.65 -1.25
C GLU A 207 21.34 6.67 -2.38
N GLY A 208 20.21 5.97 -2.25
CA GLY A 208 19.70 5.07 -3.27
C GLY A 208 19.37 5.77 -4.59
N VAL A 209 18.70 6.93 -4.55
CA VAL A 209 18.42 7.74 -5.74
C VAL A 209 19.73 8.07 -6.46
N ARG A 210 20.75 8.51 -5.71
CA ARG A 210 22.06 8.81 -6.30
C ARG A 210 22.63 7.61 -7.04
N SER A 211 22.60 6.43 -6.42
CA SER A 211 23.08 5.20 -7.06
C SER A 211 22.31 4.88 -8.34
N VAL A 212 20.98 5.09 -8.36
CA VAL A 212 20.16 4.86 -9.55
C VAL A 212 20.46 5.86 -10.66
N LEU A 213 20.55 7.16 -10.35
CA LEU A 213 20.91 8.19 -11.35
C LEU A 213 22.28 7.92 -11.99
N GLN A 214 23.26 7.52 -11.18
CA GLN A 214 24.59 7.15 -11.68
C GLN A 214 24.57 5.90 -12.56
N HIS A 215 23.67 4.95 -12.26
CA HIS A 215 23.52 3.72 -13.04
C HIS A 215 22.79 3.95 -14.36
N LEU A 216 21.70 4.73 -14.35
CA LEU A 216 20.92 5.08 -15.54
C LEU A 216 21.73 5.95 -16.49
N ASN A 217 22.55 6.87 -15.96
CA ASN A 217 23.42 7.73 -16.75
C ASN A 217 22.67 8.45 -17.90
N GLY A 218 21.43 8.86 -17.63
CA GLY A 218 20.57 9.57 -18.59
C GLY A 218 19.90 8.72 -19.66
N ASP A 219 19.86 7.39 -19.51
CA ASP A 219 19.17 6.48 -20.44
C ASP A 219 17.65 6.41 -20.24
N ASP A 220 17.15 6.81 -19.06
CA ASP A 220 15.72 6.78 -18.71
C ASP A 220 15.29 8.08 -18.01
N GLY A 221 15.03 9.10 -18.83
CA GLY A 221 14.65 10.43 -18.35
C GLY A 221 13.32 10.48 -17.60
N GLU A 222 12.38 9.56 -17.89
CA GLU A 222 11.12 9.47 -17.15
C GLU A 222 11.38 9.02 -15.71
N TRP A 223 12.14 7.92 -15.54
CA TRP A 223 12.48 7.43 -14.22
C TRP A 223 13.33 8.44 -13.44
N GLU A 224 14.35 9.04 -14.06
CA GLU A 224 15.17 10.08 -13.44
C GLU A 224 14.32 11.27 -12.97
N GLY A 225 13.40 11.75 -13.81
CA GLY A 225 12.45 12.80 -13.46
C GLY A 225 11.59 12.43 -12.25
N ASN A 226 11.07 11.20 -12.20
CA ASN A 226 10.27 10.71 -11.06
C ASN A 226 11.09 10.61 -9.77
N LEU A 227 12.34 10.12 -9.84
CA LEU A 227 13.27 10.08 -8.71
C LEU A 227 13.58 11.47 -8.17
N LEU A 228 13.83 12.44 -9.07
CA LEU A 228 14.13 13.82 -8.71
C LEU A 228 12.91 14.56 -8.14
N ARG A 229 11.70 14.27 -8.63
CA ARG A 229 10.44 14.76 -8.01
C ARG A 229 10.31 14.23 -6.57
N PHE A 230 10.60 12.95 -6.35
CA PHE A 230 10.64 12.39 -5.00
C PHE A 230 11.68 13.09 -4.12
N VAL A 231 12.90 13.34 -4.61
CA VAL A 231 13.93 14.12 -3.90
C VAL A 231 13.45 15.54 -3.56
N GLY A 232 12.63 16.16 -4.40
CA GLY A 232 11.99 17.44 -4.13
C GLY A 232 11.12 17.46 -2.86
N THR A 233 10.68 16.29 -2.38
CA THR A 233 9.89 16.15 -1.16
C THR A 233 10.73 15.95 0.12
N VAL A 234 12.00 15.53 -0.01
CA VAL A 234 12.88 15.30 1.16
C VAL A 234 13.46 16.62 1.69
N PRO A 235 13.89 16.73 2.97
CA PRO A 235 14.50 17.95 3.49
C PRO A 235 15.70 18.45 2.64
N PRO A 236 15.81 19.75 2.32
CA PRO A 236 16.87 20.30 1.47
C PRO A 236 18.29 19.92 1.91
N ALA A 237 18.56 19.87 3.21
CA ALA A 237 19.87 19.50 3.75
C ALA A 237 20.34 18.09 3.35
N LEU A 238 19.42 17.18 3.02
CA LEU A 238 19.76 15.83 2.57
C LEU A 238 20.03 15.75 1.07
N ARG A 239 19.57 16.75 0.29
CA ARG A 239 19.68 16.76 -1.18
C ARG A 239 21.09 17.09 -1.67
N GLU A 240 21.91 17.71 -0.82
CA GLU A 240 23.28 18.15 -1.18
C GLU A 240 24.16 17.02 -1.73
N SER A 241 23.95 15.78 -1.30
CA SER A 241 24.68 14.63 -1.81
C SER A 241 24.41 14.31 -3.29
N LEU A 242 23.33 14.85 -3.87
CA LEU A 242 22.91 14.74 -5.27
C LEU A 242 23.31 15.93 -6.13
N ARG A 243 23.91 16.98 -5.54
CA ARG A 243 24.29 18.20 -6.28
C ARG A 243 25.14 17.89 -7.53
N PRO A 244 26.16 16.98 -7.49
CA PRO A 244 26.95 16.68 -8.68
C PRO A 244 26.11 16.13 -9.85
N GLU A 245 25.19 15.21 -9.57
CA GLU A 245 24.30 14.62 -10.57
C GLU A 245 23.36 15.67 -11.15
N ILE A 246 22.78 16.51 -10.29
CA ILE A 246 21.87 17.61 -10.65
C ILE A 246 22.57 18.65 -11.54
N GLU A 247 23.77 19.10 -11.16
CA GLU A 247 24.56 20.05 -11.96
C GLU A 247 24.95 19.47 -13.33
N ARG A 248 25.26 18.17 -13.40
CA ARG A 248 25.52 17.49 -14.67
C ARG A 248 24.31 17.54 -15.59
N ILE A 249 23.09 17.28 -15.09
CA ILE A 249 21.86 17.34 -15.90
C ILE A 249 21.66 18.74 -16.49
N VAL A 250 21.91 19.79 -15.70
CA VAL A 250 21.80 21.19 -16.16
C VAL A 250 22.83 21.52 -17.23
N GLN A 251 24.09 21.13 -17.01
CA GLN A 251 25.19 21.52 -17.90
C GLN A 251 25.21 20.70 -19.20
N ARG A 252 24.82 19.43 -19.12
CA ARG A 252 24.90 18.49 -20.24
C ARG A 252 23.78 17.46 -20.13
N PRO A 253 22.53 17.85 -20.44
CA PRO A 253 21.43 16.91 -20.46
C PRO A 253 21.61 15.89 -21.58
N THR A 254 21.16 14.66 -21.36
CA THR A 254 21.04 13.66 -22.42
C THR A 254 19.80 13.92 -23.28
N ALA A 255 19.69 13.20 -24.39
CA ALA A 255 18.50 13.27 -25.23
C ALA A 255 17.25 12.79 -24.48
N SER A 256 17.37 11.75 -23.65
CA SER A 256 16.24 11.25 -22.86
C SER A 256 15.82 12.25 -21.78
N GLU A 257 16.77 12.85 -21.07
CA GLU A 257 16.51 13.87 -20.05
C GLU A 257 15.84 15.12 -20.65
N THR A 258 16.28 15.53 -21.84
CA THR A 258 15.68 16.66 -22.57
C THR A 258 14.24 16.33 -22.99
N ALA A 259 14.00 15.13 -23.51
CA ALA A 259 12.67 14.70 -23.95
C ALA A 259 11.64 14.63 -22.81
N HIS A 260 12.08 14.44 -21.57
CA HIS A 260 11.23 14.36 -20.37
C HIS A 260 11.33 15.61 -19.48
N GLU A 261 11.87 16.71 -20.00
CA GLU A 261 11.94 18.02 -19.32
C GLU A 261 12.66 17.96 -17.95
N VAL A 262 13.60 17.01 -17.78
CA VAL A 262 14.31 16.80 -16.51
C VAL A 262 15.14 18.04 -16.14
N SER A 263 15.69 18.74 -17.14
CA SER A 263 16.47 19.97 -16.96
C SER A 263 15.71 21.07 -16.21
N GLU A 264 14.41 21.24 -16.45
CA GLU A 264 13.61 22.28 -15.77
C GLU A 264 13.42 21.93 -14.29
N LEU A 265 13.11 20.66 -14.02
CA LEU A 265 12.97 20.13 -12.66
C LEU A 265 14.27 20.28 -11.83
N VAL A 266 15.43 19.98 -12.41
CA VAL A 266 16.70 20.10 -11.67
C VAL A 266 17.10 21.54 -11.39
N ILE A 267 16.72 22.50 -12.25
CA ILE A 267 16.94 23.93 -11.98
C ILE A 267 16.12 24.38 -10.78
N GLU A 268 14.85 23.98 -10.69
CA GLU A 268 14.01 24.26 -9.52
C GLU A 268 14.61 23.67 -8.23
N LEU A 269 15.13 22.44 -8.31
CA LEU A 269 15.80 21.79 -7.18
C LEU A 269 17.05 22.56 -6.74
N LEU A 270 17.91 22.98 -7.68
CA LEU A 270 19.11 23.78 -7.37
C LEU A 270 18.75 25.10 -6.68
N VAL A 271 17.76 25.83 -7.21
CA VAL A 271 17.31 27.09 -6.61
C VAL A 271 16.81 26.86 -5.18
N ALA A 272 16.04 25.79 -4.94
CA ALA A 272 15.56 25.45 -3.61
C ALA A 272 16.71 25.07 -2.64
N MET A 273 17.72 24.34 -3.12
CA MET A 273 18.90 23.97 -2.34
C MET A 273 19.74 25.21 -1.98
N ASP A 274 20.02 26.07 -2.96
CA ASP A 274 20.83 27.27 -2.76
C ASP A 274 20.12 28.27 -1.84
N TRP A 275 18.80 28.45 -1.99
CA TRP A 275 18.03 29.29 -1.08
C TRP A 275 18.14 28.80 0.38
N TRP A 276 18.09 27.49 0.59
CA TRP A 276 18.20 26.90 1.93
C TRP A 276 19.60 27.11 2.53
N ALA A 277 20.65 26.95 1.72
CA ALA A 277 22.04 27.13 2.14
C ALA A 277 22.34 28.57 2.64
N HIS A 278 21.67 29.57 2.05
CA HIS A 278 21.86 30.99 2.39
C HIS A 278 20.85 31.51 3.42
N ARG A 279 20.01 30.64 4.01
CA ARG A 279 18.98 31.06 4.97
C ARG A 279 19.63 31.55 6.27
N PRO A 280 19.34 32.78 6.74
CA PRO A 280 19.89 33.27 7.99
C PRO A 280 19.41 32.41 9.16
N LEU A 281 20.35 31.83 9.92
CA LEU A 281 20.04 31.11 11.15
C LEU A 281 19.44 32.10 12.14
N LYS A 282 18.22 31.85 12.62
CA LYS A 282 17.67 32.57 13.77
C LYS A 282 18.58 32.28 14.96
N VAL A 283 19.46 33.22 15.30
CA VAL A 283 20.19 33.22 16.57
C VAL A 283 19.11 33.20 17.66
N ARG A 284 19.00 32.10 18.41
CA ARG A 284 18.23 32.10 19.65
C ARG A 284 18.91 33.12 20.55
N SER A 285 18.27 34.28 20.72
CA SER A 285 18.65 35.24 21.75
C SER A 285 18.69 34.48 23.08
N GLN A 286 19.86 34.33 23.68
CA GLN A 286 19.96 33.87 25.07
C GLN A 286 19.11 34.80 25.94
N PRO A 287 18.35 34.28 26.92
CA PRO A 287 17.70 35.14 27.91
C PRO A 287 18.82 35.94 28.59
N ALA A 288 18.65 37.25 28.66
CA ALA A 288 19.56 38.11 29.40
C ALA A 288 19.69 37.56 30.83
N GLU A 289 20.91 37.20 31.22
CA GLU A 289 21.23 36.96 32.62
C GLU A 289 20.91 38.25 33.38
N ASP A 290 19.95 38.11 34.28
CA ASP A 290 19.50 39.14 35.21
C ASP A 290 20.65 39.41 36.20
N LEU A 291 21.51 40.38 35.84
CA LEU A 291 22.46 40.99 36.76
C LEU A 291 21.68 41.91 37.71
N GLY A 292 21.00 41.29 38.68
CA GLY A 292 20.50 41.94 39.88
C GLY A 292 21.52 41.82 41.00
N GLN A 293 22.51 42.72 41.03
CA GLN A 293 23.14 43.17 42.28
C GLN A 293 22.31 44.34 42.80
N ASP A 294 21.66 44.13 43.96
CA ASP A 294 21.72 45.02 45.14
C ASP A 294 20.95 44.38 46.31
#